data_AF-H7BZE3-F1
#
_entry.id   AF-H7BZE3-F1
#
_cell.length_a   1.000
_cell.length_b   1.000
_cell.length_c   1.000
_cell.angle_alpha   90.00
_cell.angle_beta   90.00
_cell.angle_gamma   90.00
#
_symmetry.space_group_name_H-M   'P 1'
#
loop_
_entity.id
_entity.type
_entity.pdbx_description
1 polymer ?
#
loop_
_entity_poly.entity_id
_entity_poly.type
_entity_poly.pdbx_seq_one_letter_code
_entity_poly.pdbx_strand_id
1 'polypeptide(L)'
;EEISLCCESLSREVESLLLQGLPPRVLPLHPDCGRAVQAVYEDMDARKVVVTHWLADFSFSLPSIQHVIDSGLELRSVYNPRIRAEFQVLRPISKCQAEARRLRARGFPPVVFFPRSFSPQDPASACILSPS
;
A
#
# COMPACT_ATOMS: atom_id res chain seq x y z
N GLU A 1 5.37 -7.39 -9.84
CA GLU A 1 4.23 -8.08 -10.46
C GLU A 1 2.90 -7.67 -9.82
N GLU A 2 2.66 -7.93 -8.53
CA GLU A 2 1.38 -7.62 -7.85
C GLU A 2 0.92 -6.15 -8.00
N ILE A 3 1.84 -5.18 -7.86
CA ILE A 3 1.52 -3.76 -8.03
C ILE A 3 1.02 -3.46 -9.44
N SER A 4 1.66 -4.04 -10.46
CA SER A 4 1.30 -3.82 -11.86
C SER A 4 -0.09 -4.39 -12.17
N LEU A 5 -0.39 -5.60 -11.70
CA LEU A 5 -1.70 -6.25 -11.86
C LEU A 5 -2.81 -5.48 -11.13
N CYS A 6 -2.50 -4.96 -9.93
CA CYS A 6 -3.42 -4.10 -9.18
C CYS A 6 -3.71 -2.80 -9.94
N CYS A 7 -2.66 -2.15 -10.47
CA CYS A 7 -2.83 -0.93 -11.28
C CYS A 7 -3.70 -1.16 -12.52
N GLU A 8 -3.50 -2.27 -13.23
CA GLU A 8 -4.30 -2.64 -14.41
C GLU A 8 -5.77 -2.86 -14.04
N SER A 9 -6.02 -3.63 -12.98
CA SER A 9 -7.38 -3.90 -12.48
C SER A 9 -8.09 -2.63 -12.04
N LEU A 10 -7.39 -1.76 -11.30
CA LEU A 10 -7.94 -0.48 -10.86
C LEU A 10 -8.20 0.46 -12.04
N SER A 11 -7.32 0.52 -13.03
CA SER A 11 -7.51 1.37 -14.20
C SER A 11 -8.75 0.95 -14.99
N ARG A 12 -8.94 -0.35 -15.18
CA ARG A 12 -10.12 -0.91 -15.85
C ARG A 12 -11.43 -0.59 -15.10
N GLU A 13 -11.41 -0.67 -13.78
CA GLU A 13 -12.59 -0.31 -12.98
C GLU A 13 -12.84 1.19 -12.94
N VAL A 14 -11.80 2.01 -12.96
CA VAL A 14 -11.97 3.47 -13.06
C VAL A 14 -12.66 3.86 -14.37
N GLU A 15 -12.34 3.19 -15.48
CA GLU A 15 -12.99 3.39 -16.77
C GLU A 15 -14.46 2.92 -16.78
N SER A 16 -14.79 1.89 -15.98
CA SER A 16 -16.16 1.36 -15.87
C SER A 16 -17.08 2.28 -15.05
N LEU A 17 -16.50 3.07 -14.15
CA LEU A 17 -17.24 3.99 -13.30
C LEU A 17 -17.61 5.27 -14.05
N LEU A 18 -18.90 5.59 -14.10
CA LEU A 18 -19.42 6.89 -14.55
C LEU A 18 -19.15 7.97 -13.50
N LEU A 19 -17.90 8.38 -13.37
CA LEU A 19 -17.48 9.43 -12.45
C LEU A 19 -17.84 10.80 -13.02
N GLN A 20 -18.37 11.68 -12.17
CA GLN A 20 -18.49 13.11 -12.48
C GLN A 20 -17.11 13.75 -12.35
N GLY A 21 -16.55 14.24 -13.46
CA GLY A 21 -15.24 14.89 -13.52
C GLY A 21 -14.15 14.05 -14.20
N LEU A 22 -12.89 14.48 -14.07
CA LEU A 22 -11.75 13.79 -14.69
C LEU A 22 -11.46 12.48 -13.93
N PRO A 23 -11.37 11.32 -14.61
CA PRO A 23 -11.14 10.04 -13.96
C PRO A 23 -9.79 10.04 -13.23
N PRO A 24 -9.68 9.39 -12.06
CA PRO A 24 -8.43 9.31 -11.33
C PRO A 24 -7.37 8.55 -12.13
N ARG A 25 -6.11 9.00 -12.06
CA ARG A 25 -4.98 8.32 -12.68
C ARG A 25 -4.34 7.35 -11.70
N VAL A 26 -4.23 6.09 -12.10
CA VAL A 26 -3.58 5.03 -11.33
C VAL A 26 -2.10 4.97 -11.69
N LEU A 27 -1.22 5.01 -10.69
CA LEU A 27 0.23 5.08 -10.88
C LEU A 27 0.95 4.02 -10.02
N PRO A 28 1.78 3.14 -10.61
CA PRO A 28 2.61 2.23 -9.84
C PRO A 28 3.79 2.97 -9.21
N LEU A 29 4.16 2.57 -8.00
CA LEU A 29 5.38 3.01 -7.32
C LEU A 29 6.11 1.81 -6.72
N HIS A 30 7.11 1.31 -7.44
CA HIS A 30 8.04 0.25 -7.02
C HIS A 30 9.45 0.53 -7.60
N PRO A 31 10.51 -0.18 -7.17
CA PRO A 31 11.89 0.13 -7.55
C PRO A 31 12.11 0.13 -9.08
N ASP A 32 11.40 -0.74 -9.79
CA ASP A 32 11.55 -0.90 -11.23
C ASP A 32 10.79 0.16 -12.06
N CYS A 33 10.11 1.12 -11.42
CA CYS A 33 9.41 2.19 -12.14
C CYS A 33 10.37 3.17 -12.85
N GLY A 34 11.66 3.21 -12.49
CA GLY A 34 12.65 4.08 -13.13
C GLY A 34 12.18 5.54 -13.25
N ARG A 35 12.14 6.07 -14.49
CA ARG A 35 11.67 7.45 -14.75
C ARG A 35 10.17 7.64 -14.54
N ALA A 36 9.36 6.58 -14.52
CA ALA A 36 7.91 6.67 -14.34
C ALA A 36 7.53 7.13 -12.93
N VAL A 37 8.42 7.00 -11.94
CA VAL A 37 8.22 7.55 -10.57
C VAL A 37 7.95 9.05 -10.60
N GLN A 38 8.52 9.78 -11.56
CA GLN A 38 8.33 11.23 -11.68
C GLN A 38 6.86 11.62 -11.86
N ALA A 39 6.06 10.78 -12.53
CA ALA A 39 4.64 11.02 -12.76
C ALA A 39 3.83 11.12 -11.45
N VAL A 40 4.33 10.53 -10.36
CA VAL A 40 3.71 10.65 -9.04
C VAL A 40 3.82 12.10 -8.50
N TYR A 41 4.90 12.79 -8.86
CA TYR A 41 5.22 14.14 -8.40
C TYR A 41 4.70 15.26 -9.31
N GLU A 42 4.37 14.97 -10.56
CA GLU A 42 3.85 15.95 -11.52
C GLU A 42 2.47 16.45 -11.10
N ASP A 43 2.23 17.76 -11.05
CA ASP A 43 0.89 18.28 -10.77
C ASP A 43 -0.10 17.84 -11.85
N MET A 44 -1.28 17.42 -11.40
CA MET A 44 -2.34 16.89 -12.24
C MET A 44 -3.69 17.41 -11.78
N ASP A 45 -4.52 17.81 -12.73
CA ASP A 45 -5.92 18.20 -12.47
C ASP A 45 -6.80 17.00 -12.06
N ALA A 46 -6.34 15.77 -12.33
CA ALA A 46 -6.97 14.53 -11.89
C ALA A 46 -6.51 14.10 -10.50
N ARG A 47 -7.42 13.42 -9.77
CA ARG A 47 -7.05 12.67 -8.56
C ARG A 47 -6.03 11.58 -8.92
N LYS A 48 -5.03 11.39 -8.05
CA LYS A 48 -4.02 10.34 -8.23
C LYS A 48 -4.26 9.19 -7.27
N VAL A 49 -4.15 7.96 -7.77
CA VAL A 49 -4.15 6.73 -6.98
C VAL A 49 -2.77 6.11 -7.13
N VAL A 50 -1.98 6.13 -6.07
CA VAL A 50 -0.61 5.57 -6.08
C VAL A 50 -0.64 4.20 -5.42
N VAL A 51 -0.22 3.17 -6.16
CA VAL A 51 -0.15 1.78 -5.67
C VAL A 51 1.31 1.43 -5.41
N THR A 52 1.62 1.00 -4.19
CA THR A 52 3.01 0.81 -3.75
C THR A 52 3.14 -0.24 -2.66
N HIS A 53 4.38 -0.62 -2.36
CA HIS A 53 4.75 -1.49 -1.25
C HIS A 53 5.51 -0.70 -0.16
N TRP A 54 6.33 -1.39 0.65
CA TRP A 54 7.19 -0.85 1.71
C TRP A 54 7.99 0.43 1.35
N LEU A 55 8.16 0.76 0.07
CA LEU A 55 8.77 2.02 -0.38
C LEU A 55 8.03 3.25 0.15
N ALA A 56 6.71 3.17 0.29
CA ALA A 56 5.95 4.21 0.97
C ALA A 56 6.29 4.33 2.44
N ASP A 57 6.85 3.32 3.11
CA ASP A 57 7.13 3.44 4.55
C ASP A 57 8.33 4.36 4.82
N PHE A 58 9.30 4.45 3.89
CA PHE A 58 10.59 5.08 4.14
C PHE A 58 11.02 6.16 3.14
N SER A 59 10.63 6.06 1.86
CA SER A 59 11.42 6.71 0.80
C SER A 59 10.72 7.82 0.02
N PHE A 60 9.40 8.02 0.20
CA PHE A 60 8.65 8.97 -0.63
C PHE A 60 7.76 9.90 0.20
N SER A 61 8.06 11.19 0.18
CA SER A 61 7.11 12.23 0.59
C SER A 61 6.21 12.52 -0.60
N LEU A 62 4.95 12.05 -0.56
CA LEU A 62 3.97 12.41 -1.57
C LEU A 62 3.19 13.64 -1.09
N PRO A 63 3.03 14.68 -1.93
CA PRO A 63 2.22 15.82 -1.57
C PRO A 63 0.77 15.37 -1.31
N SER A 64 0.18 15.90 -0.23
CA SER A 64 -1.26 15.88 0.05
C SER A 64 -1.99 14.52 -0.08
N ILE A 65 -1.47 13.46 0.56
CA ILE A 65 -2.20 12.19 0.71
C ILE A 65 -3.45 12.42 1.58
N GLN A 66 -4.64 12.24 1.00
CA GLN A 66 -5.92 12.37 1.71
C GLN A 66 -6.37 11.05 2.34
N HIS A 67 -6.11 9.93 1.65
CA HIS A 67 -6.56 8.61 2.07
C HIS A 67 -5.44 7.59 1.92
N VAL A 68 -5.39 6.63 2.85
CA VAL A 68 -4.51 5.47 2.81
C VAL A 68 -5.39 4.23 2.91
N ILE A 69 -5.20 3.33 1.94
CA ILE A 69 -5.79 1.99 1.93
C ILE A 69 -4.64 1.02 2.16
N ASP A 70 -4.69 0.30 3.28
CA ASP A 70 -3.64 -0.64 3.68
C ASP A 70 -4.22 -2.06 3.77
N SER A 71 -3.51 -3.03 3.18
CA SER A 71 -3.84 -4.46 3.26
C SER A 71 -3.36 -5.11 4.56
N GLY A 72 -2.54 -4.40 5.35
CA GLY A 72 -1.96 -4.93 6.59
C GLY A 72 -0.89 -6.00 6.35
N LEU A 73 -0.44 -6.20 5.12
CA LEU A 73 0.57 -7.21 4.76
C LEU A 73 1.85 -6.55 4.24
N GLU A 74 2.95 -7.26 4.44
CA GLU A 74 4.23 -6.99 3.80
C GLU A 74 4.85 -8.26 3.26
N LEU A 75 5.52 -8.13 2.11
CA LEU A 75 6.43 -9.13 1.61
C LEU A 75 7.81 -8.84 2.19
N ARG A 76 8.29 -9.66 3.12
CA ARG A 76 9.57 -9.47 3.80
C ARG A 76 10.54 -10.57 3.43
N SER A 77 11.77 -10.18 3.10
CA SER A 77 12.85 -11.14 2.91
C SER A 77 13.34 -11.67 4.26
N VAL A 78 13.41 -12.99 4.38
CA VAL A 78 13.82 -13.71 5.58
C VAL A 78 15.00 -14.61 5.24
N TYR A 79 16.09 -14.46 5.99
CA TYR A 79 17.28 -15.30 5.85
C TYR A 79 17.18 -16.54 6.71
N ASN A 80 17.38 -17.72 6.12
CA ASN A 80 17.47 -18.98 6.85
C ASN A 80 18.94 -19.43 6.94
N PRO A 81 19.56 -19.36 8.13
CA PRO A 81 20.99 -19.67 8.29
C PRO A 81 21.32 -21.14 8.08
N ARG A 82 20.34 -22.06 8.20
CA ARG A 82 20.58 -23.50 8.01
C ARG A 82 20.87 -23.86 6.56
N ILE A 83 20.14 -23.23 5.65
CA ILE A 83 20.28 -23.44 4.20
C ILE A 83 21.04 -22.31 3.51
N ARG A 84 21.45 -21.27 4.26
CA ARG A 84 22.16 -20.07 3.76
C ARG A 84 21.47 -19.40 2.56
N ALA A 85 20.14 -19.35 2.62
CA ALA A 85 19.32 -18.80 1.56
C ALA A 85 18.33 -17.78 2.13
N GLU A 86 17.96 -16.83 1.29
CA GLU A 86 16.92 -15.85 1.55
C GLU A 86 15.67 -16.21 0.75
N PHE A 87 14.51 -16.06 1.37
CA PHE A 87 13.23 -16.20 0.68
C PHE A 87 12.26 -15.11 1.14
N GLN A 88 11.31 -14.80 0.28
CA GLN A 88 10.28 -13.80 0.56
C GLN A 88 9.09 -14.47 1.24
N VAL A 89 8.59 -13.86 2.31
CA VAL A 89 7.43 -14.32 3.06
C VAL A 89 6.40 -13.20 3.14
N LEU A 90 5.18 -13.48 2.70
CA LEU A 90 4.04 -12.60 2.93
C LEU A 90 3.57 -12.76 4.38
N ARG A 91 3.50 -11.66 5.12
CA ARG A 91 3.16 -11.68 6.55
C ARG A 91 2.45 -10.39 6.99
N PRO A 92 1.79 -10.38 8.16
CA PRO A 92 1.24 -9.15 8.74
C PRO A 92 2.32 -8.13 9.09
N ILE A 93 1.98 -6.85 8.92
CA ILE A 93 2.81 -5.73 9.39
C ILE A 93 2.68 -5.54 10.91
N SER A 94 3.69 -4.93 11.53
CA SER A 94 3.62 -4.56 12.95
C SER A 94 2.65 -3.40 13.22
N LYS A 95 2.23 -3.24 14.48
CA LYS A 95 1.40 -2.10 14.92
C LYS A 95 2.05 -0.75 14.58
N CYS A 96 3.35 -0.62 14.81
CA CYS A 96 4.10 0.61 14.50
C CYS A 96 4.12 0.91 12.99
N GLN A 97 4.21 -0.11 12.14
CA GLN A 97 4.16 0.06 10.69
C GLN A 97 2.75 0.48 10.23
N ALA A 98 1.71 -0.18 10.74
CA ALA A 98 0.33 0.20 10.46
C ALA A 98 0.06 1.66 10.87
N GLU A 99 0.57 2.07 12.03
CA GLU A 99 0.46 3.46 12.49
C GLU A 99 1.25 4.44 11.59
N ALA A 100 2.49 4.10 11.22
CA ALA A 100 3.29 4.93 10.32
C ALA A 100 2.59 5.15 8.97
N ARG A 101 1.98 4.10 8.41
CA ARG A 101 1.19 4.17 7.16
C ARG A 101 -0.06 5.02 7.33
N ARG A 102 -0.80 4.82 8.44
CA ARG A 102 -1.97 5.65 8.80
C ARG A 102 -1.62 7.14 8.85
N LEU A 103 -0.51 7.50 9.48
CA LEU A 103 -0.09 8.89 9.69
C LEU A 103 0.26 9.62 8.39
N ARG A 104 0.33 8.93 7.24
CA ARG A 104 0.51 9.55 5.94
C ARG A 104 -0.75 10.27 5.44
N ALA A 105 -1.93 9.79 5.80
CA ALA A 105 -3.18 10.45 5.44
C ALA A 105 -3.40 11.73 6.27
N ARG A 106 -3.78 12.82 5.61
CA ARG A 106 -4.16 14.07 6.30
C ARG A 106 -5.66 14.06 6.64
N GLY A 107 -5.99 13.97 7.92
CA GLY A 107 -7.31 14.34 8.44
C GLY A 107 -8.45 13.34 8.23
N PHE A 108 -8.24 12.23 7.52
CA PHE A 108 -9.22 11.14 7.41
C PHE A 108 -8.74 9.87 8.11
N PRO A 109 -9.62 9.14 8.81
CA PRO A 109 -9.27 7.83 9.35
C PRO A 109 -8.89 6.90 8.19
N PRO A 110 -7.78 6.14 8.30
CA PRO A 110 -7.36 5.21 7.26
C PRO A 110 -8.39 4.09 7.13
N VAL A 111 -8.58 3.58 5.91
CA VAL A 111 -9.35 2.36 5.70
C VAL A 111 -8.35 1.22 5.68
N VAL A 112 -8.27 0.48 6.79
CA VAL A 112 -7.42 -0.70 6.91
C VAL A 112 -8.28 -1.93 6.61
N PHE A 113 -7.91 -2.67 5.56
CA PHE A 113 -8.55 -3.94 5.22
C PHE A 113 -7.72 -5.08 5.78
N PHE A 114 -8.33 -5.92 6.62
CA PHE A 114 -7.73 -7.18 7.03
C PHE A 114 -8.12 -8.27 6.01
N PRO A 115 -7.17 -9.04 5.45
CA PRO A 115 -7.48 -10.19 4.63
C PRO A 115 -8.28 -11.20 5.47
N ARG A 116 -9.39 -11.72 4.92
CA ARG A 116 -10.24 -12.73 5.62
C ARG A 116 -9.50 -14.00 6.05
N SER A 117 -8.34 -14.28 5.46
CA SER A 117 -7.46 -15.39 5.83
C SER A 117 -6.73 -15.20 7.17
N PHE A 118 -6.63 -13.96 7.66
CA PHE A 118 -6.11 -13.65 9.00
C PHE A 118 -7.26 -13.58 9.98
N SER A 119 -7.58 -14.72 10.60
CA SER A 119 -8.56 -14.80 11.68
C SER A 119 -8.18 -13.84 12.83
N PRO A 120 -9.15 -13.22 13.53
CA PRO A 120 -8.88 -12.50 14.78
C PRO A 120 -8.31 -13.42 15.89
N GLN A 121 -8.28 -14.74 15.68
CA GLN A 121 -7.60 -15.70 16.55
C GLN A 121 -6.11 -15.91 16.22
N ASP A 122 -5.61 -15.30 15.13
CA ASP A 122 -4.19 -15.35 14.79
C ASP A 122 -3.44 -14.38 15.72
N PRO A 123 -2.47 -14.81 16.55
CA PRO A 123 -1.80 -13.96 17.54
C PRO A 123 -1.10 -12.73 16.93
N ALA A 124 -0.79 -12.77 15.62
CA ALA A 124 -0.28 -11.61 14.88
C ALA A 124 -1.35 -10.51 14.66
N SER A 125 -2.63 -10.88 14.56
CA SER A 125 -3.79 -9.97 14.44
C SER A 125 -4.21 -9.37 15.78
N ALA A 126 -3.95 -10.09 16.89
CA ALA A 126 -4.33 -9.66 18.24
C ALA A 126 -3.52 -8.47 18.76
N CYS A 127 -2.32 -8.21 18.23
CA CYS A 127 -1.44 -7.13 18.71
C CYS A 127 -1.90 -5.71 18.32
N ILE A 128 -2.94 -5.56 17.50
CA ILE A 128 -3.38 -4.24 16.99
C ILE A 128 -4.59 -3.70 17.75
N LEU A 129 -5.39 -4.57 18.38
CA LEU A 129 -6.59 -4.23 19.13
C LEU A 129 -6.34 -4.20 20.64
N SER A 130 -5.55 -3.24 21.10
CA SER A 130 -5.65 -2.79 22.49
C SER A 130 -5.82 -1.27 22.50
N PRO A 131 -6.99 -0.75 22.92
CA PRO A 131 -7.12 0.64 23.29
C PRO A 131 -6.40 0.84 24.64
N SER A 132 -5.48 1.80 24.69
CA SER A 132 -5.06 2.40 25.96
C SER A 132 -6.12 3.38 26.43
#